data_AF-A0A1Y3AMR5-F1
#
_entry.id   AF-A0A1Y3AMR5-F1
#
_cell.length_a   1.000
_cell.length_b   1.000
_cell.length_c   1.000
_cell.angle_alpha   90.00
_cell.angle_beta   90.00
_cell.angle_gamma   90.00
#
_symmetry.space_group_name_H-M   'P 1'
#
loop_
_entity.id
_entity.type
_entity.pdbx_description
1 polymer ?
#
loop_
_entity_poly.entity_id
_entity_poly.type
_entity_poly.pdbx_seq_one_letter_code
_entity_poly.pdbx_strand_id
1 'polypeptide(L)'
;MPQKELENWFDVFRRIEQRKHDDNNVAFYSHKHSYVYEMYEENERNHKWIPSYLHIMRHTYRANPFQDGTNTKCFHRTDKVFALHTHYPMRCINRTNYHHNCDGIEFDENNESLLMHYRPNRQPDKQCMMDKTIKQILHQCTVNDHTAWKWYDQLARIIFYLFERELGSSNAQPKALCH
;
A
#
# COMPACT_ATOMS: atom_id res chain seq x y z
N MET A 1 -1.24 2.69 1.82
CA MET A 1 -0.93 2.59 3.25
C MET A 1 -0.67 4.00 3.77
N PRO A 2 -1.22 4.33 4.95
CA PRO A 2 -0.96 5.59 5.65
C PRO A 2 0.54 5.83 5.87
N GLN A 3 1.03 7.00 5.45
CA GLN A 3 2.44 7.39 5.49
C GLN A 3 2.75 8.27 6.73
N LYS A 4 4.04 8.34 7.09
CA LYS A 4 4.54 9.10 8.25
C LYS A 4 3.75 8.79 9.54
N GLU A 5 3.31 9.83 10.24
CA GLU A 5 2.65 9.78 11.54
C GLU A 5 1.18 9.32 11.47
N LEU A 6 0.61 9.12 10.27
CA LEU A 6 -0.77 8.67 10.14
C LEU A 6 -0.86 7.18 10.45
N GLU A 7 -1.59 6.80 11.49
CA GLU A 7 -1.60 5.41 11.99
C GLU A 7 -2.56 4.51 11.22
N ASN A 8 -3.60 5.08 10.62
CA ASN A 8 -4.68 4.34 9.99
C ASN A 8 -5.36 5.18 8.91
N TRP A 9 -6.28 4.57 8.16
CA TRP A 9 -6.99 5.27 7.09
C TRP A 9 -7.90 6.39 7.60
N PHE A 10 -8.42 6.31 8.82
CA PHE A 10 -9.23 7.39 9.40
C PHE A 10 -8.40 8.66 9.58
N ASP A 11 -7.14 8.56 10.01
CA ASP A 11 -6.26 9.73 10.13
C ASP A 11 -5.96 10.35 8.76
N VAL A 12 -5.79 9.51 7.73
CA VAL A 12 -5.63 9.97 6.35
C VAL A 12 -6.87 10.75 5.89
N PHE A 13 -8.07 10.21 6.10
CA PHE A 13 -9.32 10.88 5.70
C PHE A 13 -9.57 12.16 6.49
N ARG A 14 -9.32 12.16 7.81
CA ARG A 14 -9.44 13.37 8.65
C ARG A 14 -8.54 14.50 8.17
N ARG A 15 -7.32 14.17 7.75
CA ARG A 15 -6.39 15.14 7.17
C ARG A 15 -6.90 15.75 5.87
N ILE A 16 -7.66 14.98 5.09
CA ILE A 16 -8.24 15.45 3.82
C ILE A 16 -9.44 16.34 4.03
N GLU A 17 -10.31 16.02 5.00
CA GLU A 17 -11.43 16.87 5.41
C GLU A 17 -10.96 18.29 5.79
N GLN A 18 -9.73 18.43 6.33
CA GLN A 18 -9.14 19.72 6.66
C GLN A 18 -8.72 20.57 5.45
N ARG A 19 -8.64 20.01 4.24
CA ARG A 19 -8.18 20.72 3.03
C ARG A 19 -9.18 21.72 2.44
N LYS A 20 -10.34 21.93 3.07
CA LYS A 20 -11.45 22.79 2.59
C LYS A 20 -11.79 22.52 1.12
N HIS A 21 -12.47 21.40 0.88
CA HIS A 21 -13.00 21.04 -0.44
C HIS A 21 -14.54 20.97 -0.38
N ASP A 22 -15.19 20.96 -1.54
CA ASP A 22 -16.62 20.66 -1.62
C ASP A 22 -16.81 19.14 -1.72
N ASP A 23 -16.98 18.48 -0.57
CA ASP A 23 -17.20 17.04 -0.45
C ASP A 23 -18.36 16.54 -1.34
N ASN A 24 -19.34 17.40 -1.65
CA ASN A 24 -20.44 17.02 -2.53
C ASN A 24 -20.01 16.85 -3.99
N ASN A 25 -18.90 17.47 -4.40
CA ASN A 25 -18.40 17.42 -5.79
C ASN A 25 -17.26 16.42 -5.98
N VAL A 26 -16.60 15.99 -4.90
CA VAL A 26 -15.56 14.95 -4.99
C VAL A 26 -16.18 13.66 -5.52
N ALA A 27 -15.67 13.20 -6.66
CA ALA A 27 -16.10 11.97 -7.32
C ALA A 27 -15.08 10.84 -7.19
N PHE A 28 -13.82 11.14 -6.85
CA PHE A 28 -12.79 10.11 -6.67
C PHE A 28 -11.63 10.57 -5.78
N TYR A 29 -10.92 9.57 -5.26
CA TYR A 29 -9.73 9.71 -4.42
C TYR A 29 -8.54 9.05 -5.11
N SER A 30 -7.55 9.84 -5.53
CA SER A 30 -6.39 9.44 -6.32
C SER A 30 -5.16 9.20 -5.46
N HIS A 31 -4.53 8.04 -5.60
CA HIS A 31 -3.35 7.65 -4.85
C HIS A 31 -2.23 7.26 -5.81
N LYS A 32 -1.00 7.70 -5.55
CA LYS A 32 0.16 7.08 -6.19
C LYS A 32 0.34 5.65 -5.66
N HIS A 33 0.84 4.76 -6.50
CA HIS A 33 1.35 3.45 -6.08
C HIS A 33 2.86 3.35 -6.23
N SER A 34 3.47 2.45 -5.47
CA SER A 34 4.84 2.02 -5.67
C SER A 34 4.93 0.50 -5.71
N TYR A 35 5.82 0.00 -6.57
CA TYR A 35 6.09 -1.43 -6.67
C TYR A 35 7.01 -1.89 -5.57
N VAL A 36 6.64 -2.99 -4.93
CA VAL A 36 7.48 -3.70 -3.98
C VAL A 36 8.34 -4.73 -4.72
N TYR A 37 9.62 -4.83 -4.35
CA TYR A 37 10.58 -5.73 -5.01
C TYR A 37 10.68 -7.06 -4.28
N GLU A 38 10.10 -8.11 -4.87
CA GLU A 38 9.99 -9.45 -4.29
C GLU A 38 11.34 -10.10 -3.93
N MET A 39 12.38 -9.87 -4.71
CA MET A 39 13.69 -10.51 -4.46
C MET A 39 14.45 -9.93 -3.26
N TYR A 40 13.94 -8.88 -2.63
CA TYR A 40 14.61 -8.18 -1.53
C TYR A 40 13.75 -8.27 -0.27
N GLU A 41 13.92 -9.35 0.47
CA GLU A 41 13.21 -9.61 1.72
C GLU A 41 14.03 -9.21 2.96
N GLU A 42 13.34 -8.63 3.95
CA GLU A 42 13.79 -8.51 5.32
C GLU A 42 12.96 -9.46 6.20
N ASN A 43 13.62 -10.50 6.71
CA ASN A 43 12.95 -11.54 7.49
C ASN A 43 12.93 -11.28 8.99
N GLU A 44 13.48 -10.15 9.44
CA GLU A 44 13.63 -9.81 10.83
C GLU A 44 13.39 -8.32 11.07
N ARG A 45 12.71 -8.01 12.17
CA ARG A 45 12.50 -6.65 12.68
C ARG A 45 12.88 -6.62 14.15
N ASN A 46 13.83 -5.76 14.54
CA ASN A 46 14.22 -5.57 15.94
C ASN A 46 14.47 -6.89 16.69
N HIS A 47 15.21 -7.81 16.07
CA HIS A 47 15.47 -9.16 16.59
C HIS A 47 14.24 -10.09 16.67
N LYS A 48 13.13 -9.75 16.00
CA LYS A 48 11.93 -10.58 15.87
C LYS A 48 11.80 -11.08 14.45
N TRP A 49 11.69 -12.40 14.28
CA TRP A 49 11.40 -13.02 12.99
C TRP A 49 10.04 -12.59 12.45
N ILE A 50 9.98 -12.13 11.21
CA ILE A 50 8.74 -11.85 10.48
C ILE A 50 8.36 -13.12 9.72
N PRO A 51 7.20 -13.76 9.99
CA PRO A 51 6.78 -14.97 9.27
C PRO A 51 6.53 -14.75 7.77
N SER A 52 6.69 -15.80 6.95
CA SER A 52 6.54 -15.73 5.48
C SER A 52 5.15 -15.36 5.00
N TYR A 53 4.12 -15.69 5.79
CA TYR A 53 2.74 -15.30 5.51
C TYR A 53 2.50 -13.79 5.68
N LEU A 54 3.37 -13.06 6.37
CA LEU A 54 3.34 -11.59 6.43
C LEU A 54 4.12 -10.99 5.25
N HIS A 55 3.73 -11.36 4.04
CA HIS A 55 4.47 -11.07 2.82
C HIS A 55 4.81 -9.58 2.66
N ILE A 56 3.83 -8.68 2.76
CA ILE A 56 4.06 -7.23 2.63
C ILE A 56 4.96 -6.66 3.75
N MET A 57 5.05 -7.31 4.91
CA MET A 57 5.97 -6.88 5.97
C MET A 57 7.41 -7.31 5.71
N ARG A 58 7.63 -8.42 5.01
CA ARG A 58 8.99 -8.83 4.61
C ARG A 58 9.54 -8.00 3.46
N HIS A 59 8.66 -7.47 2.63
CA HIS A 59 9.08 -6.78 1.42
C HIS A 59 9.03 -5.25 1.59
N THR A 60 10.10 -4.75 2.18
CA THR A 60 10.28 -3.34 2.59
C THR A 60 10.92 -2.50 1.49
N TYR A 61 11.70 -3.12 0.61
CA TYR A 61 12.31 -2.44 -0.52
C TYR A 61 11.31 -2.26 -1.65
N ARG A 62 11.08 -0.99 -2.00
CA ARG A 62 10.15 -0.60 -3.07
C ARG A 62 10.77 0.40 -4.03
N ALA A 63 10.09 0.64 -5.14
CA ALA A 63 10.41 1.73 -6.05
C ALA A 63 10.10 3.10 -5.40
N ASN A 64 10.68 4.15 -5.97
CA ASN A 64 10.10 5.48 -5.77
C ASN A 64 8.70 5.52 -6.42
N PRO A 65 7.75 6.27 -5.83
CA PRO A 65 6.52 6.61 -6.55
C PRO A 65 6.93 7.32 -7.86
N PHE A 66 6.51 6.79 -9.02
CA PHE A 66 6.80 7.46 -10.30
C PHE A 66 5.99 8.75 -10.42
N GLN A 67 6.56 9.75 -11.11
CA GLN A 67 5.87 10.98 -11.48
C GLN A 67 4.99 10.82 -12.74
N ASP A 68 3.90 11.59 -12.70
CA ASP A 68 2.80 11.90 -13.63
C ASP A 68 2.04 10.77 -14.35
N GLY A 69 0.78 10.60 -13.91
CA GLY A 69 -0.31 9.88 -14.58
C GLY A 69 -0.24 8.34 -14.64
N THR A 70 0.96 7.76 -14.67
CA THR A 70 1.15 6.33 -15.01
C THR A 70 1.05 5.36 -13.83
N ASN A 71 1.20 5.86 -12.60
CA ASN A 71 1.21 5.05 -11.38
C ASN A 71 0.17 5.53 -10.37
N THR A 72 -0.99 5.95 -10.86
CA THR A 72 -2.13 6.33 -10.04
C THR A 72 -3.12 5.17 -9.94
N LYS A 73 -3.71 4.96 -8.77
CA LYS A 73 -4.96 4.21 -8.62
C LYS A 73 -5.97 5.08 -7.89
N CYS A 74 -7.21 5.00 -8.32
CA CYS A 74 -8.28 5.80 -7.75
C CYS A 74 -9.35 4.92 -7.10
N PHE A 75 -9.92 5.42 -6.00
CA PHE A 75 -11.18 4.94 -5.47
C PHE A 75 -12.29 5.88 -5.94
N HIS A 76 -13.33 5.33 -6.57
CA HIS A 76 -14.39 6.11 -7.21
C HIS A 76 -15.68 6.05 -6.41
N ARG A 77 -16.39 7.18 -6.35
CA ARG A 77 -17.74 7.26 -5.79
C ARG A 77 -18.75 6.81 -6.83
N THR A 78 -19.41 5.69 -6.55
CA THR A 78 -20.39 5.09 -7.48
C THR A 78 -21.67 5.91 -7.62
N ASP A 79 -21.95 6.80 -6.67
CA ASP A 79 -23.06 7.77 -6.73
C ASP A 79 -22.73 9.01 -7.59
N LYS A 80 -21.47 9.16 -8.01
CA LYS A 80 -20.97 10.32 -8.76
C LYS A 80 -20.36 9.95 -10.10
N VAL A 81 -19.79 8.76 -10.25
CA VAL A 81 -19.08 8.38 -11.47
C VAL A 81 -19.94 7.46 -12.33
N PHE A 82 -20.12 7.84 -13.59
CA PHE A 82 -20.88 7.08 -14.58
C PHE A 82 -19.99 6.20 -15.46
N ALA A 83 -18.82 6.70 -15.85
CA ALA A 83 -17.90 5.97 -16.73
C ALA A 83 -16.44 6.15 -16.28
N LEU A 84 -15.67 5.07 -16.39
CA LEU A 84 -14.25 5.00 -16.04
C LEU A 84 -13.42 4.74 -17.30
N HIS A 85 -12.24 5.35 -17.39
CA HIS A 85 -11.17 4.86 -18.26
C HIS A 85 -9.90 4.68 -17.44
N THR A 86 -9.55 3.41 -17.25
CA THR A 86 -8.37 3.02 -16.48
C THR A 86 -8.43 3.58 -15.05
N HIS A 87 -7.56 4.54 -14.73
CA HIS A 87 -7.38 5.07 -13.38
C HIS A 87 -8.24 6.30 -13.11
N TYR A 88 -8.85 6.92 -14.12
CA TYR A 88 -9.59 8.18 -13.94
C TYR A 88 -11.04 8.05 -14.43
N PRO A 89 -11.98 8.72 -13.75
CA PRO A 89 -13.34 8.81 -14.24
C PRO A 89 -13.41 9.72 -15.47
N MET A 90 -14.09 9.26 -16.52
CA MET A 90 -14.31 10.03 -17.75
C MET A 90 -15.60 10.85 -17.72
N ARG A 91 -16.59 10.41 -16.96
CA ARG A 91 -17.91 11.04 -16.87
C ARG A 91 -18.45 10.96 -15.47
N CYS A 92 -18.89 12.09 -14.95
CA CYS A 92 -19.59 12.19 -13.68
C CYS A 92 -21.08 12.44 -13.89
N ILE A 93 -21.88 11.91 -12.98
CA ILE A 93 -23.32 12.09 -12.89
C ILE A 93 -23.55 13.54 -12.48
N ASN A 94 -23.97 14.37 -13.43
CA ASN A 94 -24.55 15.66 -13.14
C ASN A 94 -26.03 15.62 -13.55
N ARG A 95 -26.92 16.03 -12.63
CA ARG A 95 -28.38 16.02 -12.82
C ARG A 95 -28.83 17.01 -13.90
N THR A 96 -28.00 17.95 -14.32
CA THR A 96 -28.40 19.04 -15.22
C THR A 96 -27.73 19.05 -16.59
N ASN A 97 -26.60 18.36 -16.80
CA ASN A 97 -25.91 18.28 -18.10
C ASN A 97 -24.87 17.13 -18.10
N TYR A 98 -24.55 16.55 -19.25
CA TYR A 98 -23.43 15.61 -19.39
C TYR A 98 -22.09 16.37 -19.23
N HIS A 99 -21.55 16.44 -18.01
CA HIS A 99 -20.23 17.03 -17.76
C HIS A 99 -19.13 15.97 -17.78
N HIS A 100 -18.02 16.31 -18.44
CA HIS A 100 -16.80 15.50 -18.49
C HIS A 100 -15.86 15.72 -17.30
N ASN A 101 -16.07 16.76 -16.51
CA ASN A 101 -15.16 17.10 -15.42
C ASN A 101 -15.64 16.44 -14.14
N CYS A 102 -14.87 15.46 -13.68
CA CYS A 102 -14.99 14.87 -12.37
C CYS A 102 -13.93 15.52 -11.47
N ASP A 103 -14.35 16.07 -10.33
CA ASP A 103 -13.41 16.56 -9.34
C ASP A 103 -12.92 15.39 -8.47
N GLY A 104 -11.65 15.42 -8.12
CA GLY A 104 -11.05 14.39 -7.28
C GLY A 104 -9.98 14.96 -6.37
N ILE A 105 -9.65 14.18 -5.34
CA ILE A 105 -8.62 14.53 -4.37
C ILE A 105 -7.42 13.63 -4.59
N GLU A 106 -6.26 14.24 -4.83
CA GLU A 106 -4.99 13.53 -4.88
C GLU A 106 -4.32 13.53 -3.51
N PHE A 107 -3.89 12.35 -3.08
CA PHE A 107 -3.21 12.13 -1.81
C PHE A 107 -1.71 12.34 -2.02
N ASP A 108 -1.08 13.04 -1.09
CA ASP A 108 0.37 13.19 -1.07
C ASP A 108 1.00 11.85 -0.69
N GLU A 109 1.81 11.31 -1.59
CA GLU A 109 2.39 9.98 -1.43
C GLU A 109 3.49 9.87 -0.38
N ASN A 110 4.01 11.01 0.09
CA ASN A 110 5.06 11.08 1.09
C ASN A 110 4.50 11.39 2.48
N ASN A 111 3.38 12.10 2.56
CA ASN A 111 2.81 12.64 3.80
C ASN A 111 1.47 12.02 4.19
N GLU A 112 0.77 11.39 3.25
CA GLU A 112 -0.60 10.93 3.48
C GLU A 112 -0.74 9.45 3.22
N SER A 113 -0.62 9.04 1.96
CA SER A 113 -0.79 7.64 1.63
C SER A 113 -0.14 7.24 0.32
N LEU A 114 0.47 6.06 0.32
CA LEU A 114 1.06 5.42 -0.86
C LEU A 114 0.52 4.01 -0.98
N LEU A 115 0.02 3.61 -2.15
CA LEU A 115 -0.43 2.23 -2.36
C LEU A 115 0.76 1.33 -2.67
N MET A 116 0.97 0.31 -1.84
CA MET A 116 1.97 -0.72 -2.13
C MET A 116 1.38 -1.70 -3.14
N HIS A 117 2.00 -1.77 -4.31
CA HIS A 117 1.58 -2.67 -5.37
C HIS A 117 2.57 -3.83 -5.47
N TYR A 118 2.07 -5.02 -5.16
CA TYR A 118 2.81 -6.25 -5.39
C TYR A 118 2.74 -6.62 -6.88
N ARG A 119 3.90 -6.88 -7.48
CA ARG A 119 4.01 -7.46 -8.83
C ARG A 119 5.17 -8.45 -8.83
N PRO A 120 4.92 -9.75 -9.09
CA PRO A 120 5.96 -10.75 -9.08
C PRO A 120 7.10 -10.41 -10.04
N ASN A 121 8.33 -10.74 -9.64
CA ASN A 121 9.53 -10.56 -10.47
C ASN A 121 9.77 -9.13 -10.99
N ARG A 122 9.18 -8.10 -10.36
CA ARG A 122 9.51 -6.71 -10.68
C ARG A 122 10.93 -6.43 -10.21
N GLN A 123 11.79 -6.02 -11.15
CA GLN A 123 13.16 -5.57 -10.87
C GLN A 123 13.21 -4.04 -10.82
N PRO A 124 14.20 -3.45 -10.11
CA PRO A 124 14.57 -2.05 -10.29
C PRO A 124 14.87 -1.71 -11.76
N ASP A 125 14.91 -0.42 -12.08
CA ASP A 125 15.25 0.03 -13.43
C ASP A 125 16.61 -0.54 -13.86
N LYS A 126 16.69 -1.09 -15.08
CA LYS A 126 17.92 -1.68 -15.62
C LYS A 126 19.08 -0.70 -15.56
N GLN A 127 18.86 0.56 -15.92
CA GLN A 127 19.87 1.61 -15.86
C GLN A 127 20.33 1.86 -14.43
N CYS A 128 19.44 1.70 -13.45
CA CYS A 128 19.81 1.83 -12.05
C CYS A 128 20.70 0.67 -11.58
N MET A 129 20.50 -0.54 -12.10
CA MET A 129 21.23 -1.74 -11.68
C MET A 129 22.61 -1.92 -12.35
N MET A 130 22.89 -1.23 -13.46
CA MET A 130 24.15 -1.40 -14.20
C MET A 130 25.36 -1.14 -13.31
N ASP A 131 26.31 -2.09 -13.34
CA ASP A 131 27.59 -2.03 -12.61
C ASP A 131 27.48 -1.82 -11.09
N LYS A 132 26.34 -2.18 -10.49
CA LYS A 132 26.11 -2.09 -9.04
C LYS A 132 25.98 -3.46 -8.38
N THR A 133 26.59 -3.59 -7.20
CA THR A 133 26.34 -4.69 -6.27
C THR A 133 24.93 -4.62 -5.68
N ILE A 134 24.43 -5.72 -5.13
CA ILE A 134 23.12 -5.76 -4.44
C ILE A 134 23.03 -4.67 -3.36
N LYS A 135 24.08 -4.49 -2.55
CA LYS A 135 24.11 -3.45 -1.50
C LYS A 135 23.94 -2.04 -2.08
N GLN A 136 24.58 -1.76 -3.22
CA GLN A 136 24.44 -0.47 -3.90
C GLN A 136 23.04 -0.31 -4.50
N ILE A 137 22.45 -1.36 -5.08
CA ILE A 137 21.07 -1.34 -5.59
C ILE A 137 20.09 -1.01 -4.45
N LEU A 138 20.17 -1.72 -3.33
CA LEU A 138 19.28 -1.51 -2.17
C LEU A 138 19.42 -0.10 -1.55
N HIS A 139 20.60 0.52 -1.66
CA HIS A 139 20.82 1.86 -1.10
C HIS A 139 20.49 2.99 -2.09
N GLN A 140 20.67 2.77 -3.39
CA GLN A 140 20.62 3.85 -4.40
C GLN A 140 19.43 3.75 -5.36
N CYS A 141 18.82 2.57 -5.49
CA CYS A 141 17.79 2.28 -6.49
C CYS A 141 16.43 1.93 -5.90
N THR A 142 16.36 1.79 -4.57
CA THR A 142 15.15 1.41 -3.86
C THR A 142 14.93 2.36 -2.69
N VAL A 143 13.70 2.36 -2.19
CA VAL A 143 13.34 2.96 -0.91
C VAL A 143 13.14 1.82 0.06
N ASN A 144 13.88 1.83 1.17
CA ASN A 144 13.61 0.94 2.28
C ASN A 144 12.46 1.52 3.13
N ASP A 145 11.25 1.00 2.94
CA ASP A 145 10.03 1.48 3.56
C ASP A 145 9.52 0.49 4.62
N HIS A 146 9.83 0.78 5.88
CA HIS A 146 9.36 0.03 7.04
C HIS A 146 7.98 0.46 7.54
N THR A 147 7.22 1.28 6.80
CA THR A 147 5.95 1.83 7.29
C THR A 147 4.96 0.73 7.70
N ALA A 148 5.01 -0.45 7.07
CA ALA A 148 4.12 -1.58 7.39
C ALA A 148 4.39 -2.16 8.79
N TRP A 149 5.61 -1.98 9.30
CA TRP A 149 6.06 -2.59 10.55
C TRP A 149 5.38 -2.01 11.78
N LYS A 150 4.76 -0.82 11.69
CA LYS A 150 3.99 -0.26 12.82
C LYS A 150 2.79 -1.12 13.23
N TRP A 151 2.26 -1.93 12.32
CA TRP A 151 1.17 -2.88 12.60
C TRP A 151 1.65 -4.30 12.91
N TYR A 152 2.96 -4.56 12.98
CA TYR A 152 3.51 -5.90 13.18
C TYR A 152 2.96 -6.56 14.45
N ASP A 153 3.09 -5.87 15.60
CA ASP A 153 2.70 -6.46 16.89
C ASP A 153 1.17 -6.71 16.95
N GLN A 154 0.36 -5.88 16.27
CA GLN A 154 -1.08 -6.10 16.14
C GLN A 154 -1.40 -7.35 15.29
N LEU A 155 -0.76 -7.49 14.13
CA LEU A 155 -0.98 -8.64 13.25
C LEU A 155 -0.48 -9.94 13.88
N ALA A 156 0.71 -9.93 14.47
CA ALA A 156 1.28 -11.09 15.15
C ALA A 156 0.34 -11.59 16.27
N ARG A 157 -0.25 -10.66 17.04
CA ARG A 157 -1.23 -11.00 18.08
C ARG A 157 -2.50 -11.61 17.50
N ILE A 158 -3.09 -11.01 16.47
CA ILE A 158 -4.30 -11.54 15.82
C ILE A 158 -4.06 -12.95 15.30
N ILE A 159 -2.93 -13.16 14.64
CA ILE A 159 -2.58 -14.43 14.02
C ILE A 159 -2.35 -15.50 15.11
N PHE A 160 -1.65 -15.16 16.18
CA PHE A 160 -1.51 -16.05 17.33
C PHE A 160 -2.88 -16.47 17.90
N TYR A 161 -3.81 -15.52 18.11
CA TYR A 161 -5.16 -15.83 18.57
C TYR A 161 -5.96 -16.71 17.61
N LEU A 162 -5.81 -16.50 16.30
CA LEU A 162 -6.49 -17.33 15.29
C LEU A 162 -5.96 -18.77 15.32
N PHE A 163 -4.64 -18.94 15.41
CA PHE A 163 -4.02 -20.27 15.54
C PHE A 163 -4.42 -20.96 16.84
N GLU A 164 -4.45 -20.27 17.97
CA GLU A 164 -4.92 -20.85 19.24
C GLU A 164 -6.39 -21.27 19.19
N ARG A 165 -7.26 -20.51 18.49
CA ARG A 165 -8.66 -20.91 18.32
C ARG A 165 -8.84 -22.12 17.42
N GLU A 166 -8.07 -22.21 16.34
CA GLU A 166 -8.13 -23.36 15.42
C GLU A 166 -7.54 -24.62 16.05
N LEU A 167 -6.40 -24.49 16.76
CA LEU A 167 -5.75 -25.62 17.43
C LEU A 167 -6.43 -26.01 18.75
N GLY A 168 -7.04 -25.05 19.45
CA GLY A 168 -7.83 -25.28 20.68
C GLY A 168 -9.20 -25.93 20.42
N SER A 169 -9.67 -25.96 19.17
CA SER A 169 -10.81 -26.77 18.74
C SER A 169 -10.43 -28.20 18.35
N SER A 170 -9.13 -28.52 18.29
CA SER A 170 -8.65 -29.88 18.09
C SER A 170 -7.97 -30.40 19.35
N ASN A 171 -8.58 -31.38 20.00
CA ASN A 171 -7.89 -32.27 20.94
C ASN A 171 -6.85 -33.13 20.19
N ALA A 172 -5.82 -32.49 19.66
CA ALA A 172 -4.69 -33.15 19.03
C ALA A 172 -3.41 -32.45 19.49
N GLN A 173 -2.62 -33.18 20.28
CA GLN A 173 -1.33 -32.74 20.80
C GLN A 173 -0.44 -32.23 19.65
N PRO A 174 0.25 -31.09 19.82
CA PRO A 174 1.26 -30.68 18.86
C PRO A 174 2.46 -31.63 18.98
N LYS A 175 2.63 -32.52 18.00
CA LYS A 175 3.92 -33.18 17.79
C LYS A 175 4.91 -32.11 17.35
N ALA A 176 5.89 -31.86 18.20
CA ALA A 176 7.08 -31.12 17.85
C ALA A 176 7.71 -31.72 16.59
N LEU A 177 7.91 -30.90 15.57
CA LEU A 177 8.81 -31.19 14.46
C LEU A 177 9.70 -29.97 14.26
N CYS A 178 10.72 -29.89 15.11
CA CYS A 178 12.02 -29.39 14.70
C CYS A 178 12.71 -30.54 13.95
N HIS A 179 13.06 -30.32 12.68
CA HIS A 179 14.21 -30.91 12.02
C HIS A 179 14.74 -29.92 10.99
#